data_AF-A0A1G3LHH8-F1
#
_entry.id   AF-A0A1G3LHH8-F1
#
_cell.length_a   1.000
_cell.length_b   1.000
_cell.length_c   1.000
_cell.angle_alpha   90.00
_cell.angle_beta   90.00
_cell.angle_gamma   90.00
#
_symmetry.space_group_name_H-M   'P 1'
#
loop_
_entity.id
_entity.type
_entity.pdbx_description
1 polymer ?
#
loop_
_entity_poly.entity_id
_entity_poly.type
_entity_poly.pdbx_seq_one_letter_code
_entity_poly.pdbx_strand_id
1 'polypeptide(L)'
;MLNELVSIERGVTLARIGTNHRHPDVRVAGKKRTLKVQLDEKGRVTAVVLVPGALSPWTLRDGQHNSFPLVQFKKPLWGTPLTDLQREMVADKKNRRQALHQLAGIAHLDAAAYANWPGKKMITRIRERREQLVPLQDGVASVVLATFDRFLRAFDSTAGGDALRTIESVARRITEDIERIAQDDYLECAVALLVGEKKT
;
A
#
# COMPACT_ATOMS: atom_id res chain seq x y z
N MET A 1 26.35 9.03 -23.37
CA MET A 1 25.99 9.17 -21.94
C MET A 1 25.75 7.85 -21.20
N LEU A 2 24.96 6.89 -21.67
CA LEU A 2 24.79 5.59 -20.95
C LEU A 2 26.10 4.78 -20.82
N ASN A 3 26.92 4.74 -21.89
CA ASN A 3 28.21 4.03 -21.87
C ASN A 3 29.26 4.71 -20.95
N GLU A 4 29.18 6.02 -20.77
CA GLU A 4 30.06 6.78 -19.87
C GLU A 4 29.67 6.53 -18.41
N LEU A 5 28.37 6.46 -18.12
CA LEU A 5 27.86 6.14 -16.79
C LEU A 5 28.24 4.71 -16.35
N VAL A 6 28.22 3.74 -17.25
CA VAL A 6 28.68 2.36 -16.97
C VAL A 6 30.19 2.31 -16.69
N SER A 7 30.98 3.11 -17.40
CA SER A 7 32.43 3.18 -17.19
C SER A 7 32.77 3.84 -15.84
N ILE A 8 32.03 4.89 -15.47
CA ILE A 8 32.14 5.56 -14.17
C ILE A 8 31.70 4.60 -13.04
N GLU A 9 30.57 3.91 -13.18
CA GLU A 9 30.08 2.93 -12.18
C GLU A 9 31.11 1.82 -11.90
N ARG A 10 31.71 1.26 -12.96
CA ARG A 10 32.75 0.24 -12.84
C ARG A 10 33.99 0.77 -12.12
N GLY A 11 34.45 1.97 -12.46
CA GLY A 11 35.60 2.60 -11.80
C GLY A 11 35.36 2.84 -10.30
N VAL A 12 34.16 3.30 -9.94
CA VAL A 12 33.80 3.58 -8.54
C VAL A 12 33.61 2.28 -7.74
N THR A 13 33.03 1.24 -8.35
CA THR A 13 32.92 -0.10 -7.75
C THR A 13 34.29 -0.73 -7.51
N LEU A 14 35.20 -0.66 -8.48
CA LEU A 14 36.58 -1.16 -8.37
C LEU A 14 37.37 -0.43 -7.28
N ALA A 15 37.13 0.86 -7.11
CA ALA A 15 37.75 1.67 -6.06
C ALA A 15 37.18 1.41 -4.65
N ARG A 16 36.18 0.52 -4.51
CA ARG A 16 35.42 0.29 -3.25
C ARG A 16 34.85 1.58 -2.66
N ILE A 17 34.66 2.59 -3.48
CA ILE A 17 34.01 3.83 -3.07
C ILE A 17 32.54 3.47 -2.94
N GLY A 18 32.03 3.50 -1.71
CA GLY A 18 30.64 3.16 -1.42
C GLY A 18 29.71 4.06 -2.22
N THR A 19 29.17 3.54 -3.31
CA THR A 19 28.14 4.22 -4.06
C THR A 19 26.81 3.89 -3.43
N ASN A 20 26.15 4.92 -2.88
CA ASN A 20 24.72 4.84 -2.66
C ASN A 20 24.04 4.86 -4.04
N HIS A 21 24.04 3.71 -4.73
CA HIS A 21 23.31 3.49 -5.98
C HIS A 21 21.82 3.55 -5.67
N ARG A 22 21.30 4.77 -5.67
CA ARG A 22 19.89 5.02 -5.47
C ARG A 22 19.45 6.05 -6.48
N HIS A 23 18.52 5.65 -7.33
CA HIS A 23 17.89 6.56 -8.26
C HIS A 23 17.22 7.71 -7.48
N PRO A 24 17.35 8.98 -7.91
CA PRO A 24 16.83 10.14 -7.18
C PRO A 24 15.32 10.06 -6.90
N ASP A 25 14.57 9.38 -7.78
CA ASP A 25 13.13 9.19 -7.65
C ASP A 25 12.75 8.06 -6.67
N VAL A 26 13.66 7.13 -6.36
CA VAL A 26 13.40 6.03 -5.44
C VAL A 26 13.64 6.51 -4.02
N ARG A 27 12.59 6.59 -3.20
CA ARG A 27 12.63 7.05 -1.81
C ARG A 27 12.18 5.97 -0.83
N VAL A 28 12.61 6.09 0.43
CA VAL A 28 12.15 5.21 1.52
C VAL A 28 10.84 5.80 2.01
N ALA A 29 9.82 4.97 2.18
CA ALA A 29 8.50 5.43 2.59
C ALA A 29 8.40 5.83 4.08
N GLY A 30 9.51 5.80 4.81
CA GLY A 30 9.58 6.04 6.25
C GLY A 30 9.18 4.82 7.08
N LYS A 31 9.33 4.92 8.41
CA LYS A 31 9.00 3.86 9.38
C LYS A 31 7.52 3.88 9.77
N LYS A 32 6.62 3.78 8.78
CA LYS A 32 5.19 3.60 9.05
C LYS A 32 4.84 2.12 8.99
N ARG A 33 4.08 1.65 9.96
CA ARG A 33 3.48 0.32 9.88
C ARG A 33 2.60 0.25 8.65
N THR A 34 2.84 -0.77 7.83
CA THR A 34 2.30 -0.85 6.47
C THR A 34 1.84 -2.28 6.22
N LEU A 35 0.67 -2.42 5.59
CA LEU A 35 0.24 -3.68 5.01
C LEU A 35 0.61 -3.71 3.52
N LYS A 36 1.17 -4.83 3.07
CA LYS A 36 1.36 -5.13 1.65
C LYS A 36 0.11 -5.84 1.15
N VAL A 37 -0.60 -5.20 0.23
CA VAL A 37 -1.71 -5.79 -0.51
C VAL A 37 -1.13 -6.48 -1.74
N GLN A 38 -1.32 -7.79 -1.86
CA GLN A 38 -0.97 -8.55 -3.05
C GLN A 38 -2.14 -8.56 -4.02
N LEU A 39 -1.86 -8.19 -5.27
CA LEU A 39 -2.80 -8.24 -6.37
C LEU A 39 -2.38 -9.34 -7.35
N ASP A 40 -3.34 -10.11 -7.84
CA ASP A 40 -3.14 -11.02 -8.96
C ASP A 40 -3.00 -10.24 -10.29
N GLU A 41 -2.79 -10.96 -11.38
CA GLU A 41 -2.69 -10.38 -12.72
C GLU A 41 -3.96 -9.64 -13.15
N LYS A 42 -5.12 -9.96 -12.59
CA LYS A 42 -6.40 -9.30 -12.87
C LYS A 42 -6.67 -8.12 -11.94
N GLY A 43 -5.73 -7.75 -11.07
CA GLY A 43 -5.91 -6.68 -10.09
C GLY A 43 -6.75 -7.08 -8.88
N ARG A 44 -7.00 -8.37 -8.65
CA ARG A 44 -7.80 -8.85 -7.51
C ARG A 44 -6.91 -9.05 -6.29
N VAL A 45 -7.44 -8.71 -5.12
CA VAL A 45 -6.75 -8.90 -3.84
C VAL A 45 -6.61 -10.40 -3.54
N THR A 46 -5.37 -10.86 -3.37
CA THR A 46 -5.06 -12.26 -3.04
C THR A 46 -4.57 -12.45 -1.61
N ALA A 47 -3.89 -11.44 -1.05
CA ALA A 47 -3.43 -11.45 0.33
C ALA A 47 -3.20 -10.04 0.87
N VAL A 48 -3.28 -9.91 2.19
CA VAL A 48 -2.88 -8.69 2.92
C VAL A 48 -1.93 -9.11 4.02
N VAL A 49 -0.66 -8.71 3.91
CA VAL A 49 0.38 -9.15 4.85
C VAL A 49 1.07 -7.96 5.51
N LEU A 50 1.45 -8.12 6.78
CA LEU A 50 2.23 -7.11 7.48
C LEU A 50 3.62 -6.97 6.82
N VAL A 51 4.05 -5.74 6.58
CA VAL A 51 5.44 -5.45 6.26
C VAL A 51 6.22 -5.39 7.58
N PRO A 52 7.24 -6.25 7.79
CA PRO A 52 8.06 -6.22 8.99
C PRO A 52 8.68 -4.83 9.19
N GLY A 53 8.73 -4.33 10.44
CA GLY A 53 9.26 -2.98 10.74
C GLY A 53 10.73 -2.77 10.37
N ALA A 54 11.50 -3.85 10.20
CA ALA A 54 12.87 -3.80 9.70
C ALA A 54 12.95 -3.50 8.19
N LEU A 55 11.87 -3.72 7.44
CA LEU A 55 11.77 -3.43 6.02
C LEU A 55 11.09 -2.09 5.82
N SER A 56 11.70 -1.23 5.02
CA SER A 56 11.05 0.01 4.61
C SER A 56 10.61 -0.09 3.15
N PRO A 57 9.31 0.07 2.85
CA PRO A 57 8.84 0.08 1.47
C PRO A 57 9.56 1.16 0.66
N TRP A 58 9.79 0.88 -0.61
CA TRP A 58 10.25 1.87 -1.56
C TRP A 58 9.04 2.59 -2.17
N THR A 59 9.26 3.83 -2.60
CA THR A 59 8.29 4.63 -3.35
C THR A 59 9.00 5.37 -4.46
N LEU A 60 8.40 5.41 -5.64
CA LEU A 60 8.75 6.37 -6.68
C LEU A 60 8.07 7.70 -6.36
N ARG A 61 8.84 8.78 -6.42
CA ARG A 61 8.36 10.15 -6.25
C ARG A 61 8.68 11.00 -7.46
N ASP A 62 7.78 11.94 -7.76
CA ASP A 62 8.03 13.06 -8.66
C ASP A 62 8.19 14.31 -7.80
N GLY A 63 9.42 14.59 -7.36
CA GLY A 63 9.71 15.61 -6.34
C GLY A 63 9.08 15.30 -4.97
N GLN A 64 8.26 16.22 -4.44
CA GLN A 64 7.48 16.02 -3.21
C GLN A 64 6.11 15.37 -3.45
N HIS A 65 5.79 15.07 -4.71
CA HIS A 65 4.47 14.60 -5.08
C HIS A 65 4.47 13.09 -5.37
N ASN A 66 3.44 12.44 -4.84
CA ASN A 66 3.09 11.04 -5.02
C ASN A 66 4.09 10.04 -4.46
N SER A 67 3.57 9.03 -3.80
CA SER A 67 4.34 7.87 -3.34
C SER A 67 3.64 6.66 -3.92
N PHE A 68 4.30 5.91 -4.78
CA PHE A 68 3.79 4.65 -5.31
C PHE A 68 4.93 3.62 -5.30
N PRO A 69 4.73 2.38 -4.85
CA PRO A 69 3.46 1.71 -4.55
C PRO A 69 2.81 2.00 -3.18
N LEU A 70 3.39 2.88 -2.35
CA LEU A 70 2.78 3.20 -1.05
C LEU A 70 1.58 4.16 -1.19
N VAL A 71 0.37 3.60 -1.10
CA VAL A 71 -0.88 4.36 -1.00
C VAL A 71 -1.32 4.56 0.45
N GLN A 72 -1.96 5.68 0.74
CA GLN A 72 -2.50 5.99 2.08
C GLN A 72 -4.00 6.27 2.00
N PHE A 73 -4.75 5.68 2.92
CA PHE A 73 -6.15 6.05 3.17
C PHE A 73 -6.19 7.26 4.11
N LYS A 74 -7.01 8.26 3.76
CA LYS A 74 -7.15 9.50 4.56
C LYS A 74 -8.14 9.36 5.72
N LYS A 75 -9.00 8.36 5.63
CA LYS A 75 -10.04 8.02 6.59
C LYS A 75 -9.91 6.53 6.92
N PRO A 76 -10.61 6.05 7.96
CA PRO A 76 -10.80 4.63 8.21
C PRO A 76 -11.70 3.99 7.14
N LEU A 77 -11.45 2.72 6.82
CA LEU A 77 -12.21 1.98 5.81
C LEU A 77 -13.66 1.80 6.25
N TRP A 78 -13.92 1.55 7.52
CA TRP A 78 -15.28 1.43 8.04
C TRP A 78 -15.87 2.81 8.34
N GLY A 79 -17.07 3.04 7.84
CA GLY A 79 -17.87 4.24 8.14
C GLY A 79 -18.75 4.09 9.37
N THR A 80 -18.72 2.94 10.03
CA THR A 80 -19.61 2.64 11.16
C THR A 80 -19.22 3.48 12.38
N PRO A 81 -20.14 4.29 12.92
CA PRO A 81 -19.88 5.05 14.13
C PRO A 81 -19.67 4.11 15.31
N LEU A 82 -18.56 4.28 16.02
CA LEU A 82 -18.25 3.50 17.22
C LEU A 82 -18.70 4.22 18.48
N THR A 83 -19.30 3.47 19.40
CA THR A 83 -19.53 3.89 20.79
C THR A 83 -18.21 4.02 21.55
N ASP A 84 -18.21 4.74 22.68
CA ASP A 84 -17.01 4.88 23.51
C ASP A 84 -16.50 3.54 24.02
N LEU A 85 -17.42 2.65 24.44
CA LEU A 85 -17.08 1.29 24.85
C LEU A 85 -16.39 0.51 23.73
N GLN A 86 -16.91 0.60 22.49
CA GLN A 86 -16.29 -0.08 21.34
C GLN A 86 -14.88 0.48 21.06
N ARG A 87 -14.69 1.79 21.18
CA ARG A 87 -13.37 2.42 21.02
C ARG A 87 -12.39 1.95 22.09
N GLU A 88 -12.84 1.83 23.34
CA GLU A 88 -12.04 1.31 24.44
C GLU A 88 -11.65 -0.16 24.22
N MET A 89 -12.61 -1.00 23.81
CA MET A 89 -12.35 -2.42 23.53
C MET A 89 -11.36 -2.63 22.37
N VAL A 90 -11.43 -1.81 21.32
CA VAL A 90 -10.47 -1.85 20.20
C VAL A 90 -9.08 -1.33 20.62
N ALA A 91 -9.02 -0.36 21.53
CA ALA A 91 -7.77 0.16 22.07
C ALA A 91 -7.07 -0.84 23.01
N ASP A 92 -7.83 -1.60 23.80
CA ASP A 92 -7.31 -2.62 24.72
C ASP A 92 -6.71 -3.81 23.98
N LYS A 93 -5.39 -4.01 24.11
CA LYS A 93 -4.64 -5.10 23.47
C LYS A 93 -5.23 -6.49 23.75
N LYS A 94 -5.79 -6.73 24.94
CA LYS A 94 -6.34 -8.04 25.32
C LYS A 94 -7.65 -8.34 24.60
N ASN A 95 -8.50 -7.33 24.44
CA ASN A 95 -9.85 -7.46 23.90
C ASN A 95 -9.95 -7.07 22.41
N ARG A 96 -8.92 -6.43 21.86
CA ARG A 96 -8.88 -5.87 20.50
C ARG A 96 -9.32 -6.83 19.42
N ARG A 97 -8.86 -8.09 19.46
CA ARG A 97 -9.20 -9.10 18.46
C ARG A 97 -10.70 -9.41 18.46
N GLN A 98 -11.25 -9.69 19.64
CA GLN A 98 -12.68 -9.96 19.80
C GLN A 98 -13.51 -8.74 19.39
N ALA A 99 -13.08 -7.54 19.77
CA ALA A 99 -13.75 -6.29 19.41
C ALA A 99 -13.77 -6.08 17.89
N LEU A 100 -12.65 -6.28 17.20
CA LEU A 100 -12.57 -6.18 15.74
C LEU A 100 -13.47 -7.22 15.04
N HIS A 101 -13.50 -8.46 15.54
CA HIS A 101 -14.37 -9.50 15.00
C HIS A 101 -15.86 -9.14 15.17
N GLN A 102 -16.26 -8.66 16.34
CA GLN A 102 -17.64 -8.21 16.59
C GLN A 102 -18.02 -7.04 15.68
N LEU A 103 -17.11 -6.07 15.52
CA LEU A 103 -17.34 -4.92 14.64
C LEU A 103 -17.45 -5.35 13.18
N ALA A 104 -16.65 -6.31 12.73
CA ALA A 104 -16.70 -6.76 11.35
C ALA A 104 -18.06 -7.31 10.92
N GLY A 105 -18.85 -7.87 11.85
CA GLY A 105 -20.21 -8.35 11.57
C GLY A 105 -21.24 -7.25 11.31
N ILE A 106 -20.96 -6.01 11.74
CA ILE A 106 -21.85 -4.85 11.60
C ILE A 106 -21.22 -3.70 10.79
N ALA A 107 -19.96 -3.84 10.43
CA ALA A 107 -19.21 -2.77 9.78
C ALA A 107 -19.53 -2.67 8.30
N HIS A 108 -19.63 -1.44 7.81
CA HIS A 108 -19.79 -1.16 6.39
C HIS A 108 -18.66 -0.26 5.90
N LEU A 109 -18.22 -0.49 4.67
CA LEU A 109 -17.25 0.38 4.01
C LEU A 109 -17.83 1.80 3.90
N ASP A 110 -17.04 2.83 4.21
CA ASP A 110 -17.39 4.24 3.93
C ASP A 110 -17.25 4.52 2.42
N ALA A 111 -18.17 3.99 1.63
CA ALA A 111 -18.14 4.13 0.18
C ALA A 111 -18.09 5.61 -0.26
N ALA A 112 -18.75 6.50 0.48
CA ALA A 112 -18.73 7.93 0.20
C ALA A 112 -17.33 8.55 0.38
N ALA A 113 -16.60 8.17 1.43
CA ALA A 113 -15.22 8.62 1.63
C ALA A 113 -14.25 8.18 0.52
N TYR A 114 -14.51 7.03 -0.11
CA TYR A 114 -13.61 6.43 -1.10
C TYR A 114 -14.12 6.46 -2.53
N ALA A 115 -15.27 7.08 -2.80
CA ALA A 115 -15.85 7.18 -4.15
C ALA A 115 -14.86 7.73 -5.19
N ASN A 116 -13.95 8.60 -4.76
CA ASN A 116 -12.93 9.22 -5.61
C ASN A 116 -11.49 8.81 -5.23
N TRP A 117 -11.29 7.78 -4.42
CA TRP A 117 -9.95 7.29 -4.06
C TRP A 117 -9.49 6.23 -5.09
N PRO A 118 -8.21 6.19 -5.51
CA PRO A 118 -7.05 6.99 -5.08
C PRO A 118 -6.97 8.39 -5.73
N GLY A 119 -7.94 8.74 -6.58
CA GLY A 119 -8.05 10.03 -7.24
C GLY A 119 -7.54 9.99 -8.67
N LYS A 120 -8.25 10.67 -9.58
CA LYS A 120 -7.92 10.72 -11.01
C LYS A 120 -6.47 11.16 -11.26
N LYS A 121 -6.00 12.17 -10.52
CA LYS A 121 -4.62 12.67 -10.63
C LYS A 121 -3.58 11.59 -10.31
N MET A 122 -3.82 10.73 -9.31
CA MET A 122 -2.89 9.65 -8.98
C MET A 122 -2.87 8.59 -10.08
N ILE A 123 -4.04 8.18 -10.58
CA ILE A 123 -4.15 7.24 -11.69
C ILE A 123 -3.41 7.75 -12.94
N THR A 124 -3.65 9.00 -13.34
CA THR A 124 -2.95 9.61 -14.49
C THR A 124 -1.43 9.55 -14.32
N ARG A 125 -0.91 9.95 -13.14
CA ARG A 125 0.53 9.94 -12.86
C ARG A 125 1.13 8.53 -12.86
N ILE A 126 0.38 7.53 -12.40
CA ILE A 126 0.78 6.13 -12.44
C ILE A 126 0.88 5.64 -13.89
N ARG A 127 -0.07 6.01 -14.77
CA ARG A 127 0.00 5.66 -16.19
C ARG A 127 1.20 6.31 -16.89
N GLU A 128 1.38 7.62 -16.73
CA GLU A 128 2.53 8.35 -17.30
C GLU A 128 3.85 7.72 -16.87
N ARG A 129 3.99 7.38 -15.57
CA ARG A 129 5.21 6.77 -15.07
C ARG A 129 5.41 5.35 -15.60
N ARG A 130 4.33 4.58 -15.74
CA ARG A 130 4.38 3.24 -16.35
C ARG A 130 4.86 3.30 -17.80
N GLU A 131 4.42 4.29 -18.57
CA GLU A 131 4.88 4.55 -19.95
C GLU A 131 6.37 4.91 -20.00
N GLN A 132 6.83 5.79 -19.11
CA GLN A 132 8.25 6.17 -19.02
C GLN A 132 9.18 4.97 -18.69
N LEU A 133 8.66 3.95 -18.01
CA LEU A 133 9.42 2.78 -17.59
C LEU A 133 9.31 1.59 -18.56
N VAL A 134 8.61 1.73 -19.69
CA VAL A 134 8.49 0.66 -20.72
C VAL A 134 9.84 0.05 -21.13
N PRO A 135 10.95 0.79 -21.27
CA PRO A 135 12.24 0.18 -21.61
C PRO A 135 12.74 -0.89 -20.62
N LEU A 136 12.15 -0.98 -19.42
CA LEU A 136 12.49 -1.98 -18.39
C LEU A 136 11.73 -3.31 -18.54
N GLN A 137 10.87 -3.46 -19.55
CA GLN A 137 9.98 -4.61 -19.72
C GLN A 137 10.70 -5.95 -19.90
N ASP A 138 11.88 -5.95 -20.54
CA ASP A 138 12.58 -7.17 -20.97
C ASP A 138 13.63 -7.66 -19.94
N GLY A 139 13.43 -7.37 -18.64
CA GLY A 139 14.38 -7.74 -17.60
C GLY A 139 13.78 -7.94 -16.21
N VAL A 140 14.66 -8.06 -15.20
CA VAL A 140 14.27 -8.25 -13.78
C VAL A 140 13.40 -7.09 -13.27
N ALA A 141 13.59 -5.89 -13.83
CA ALA A 141 12.80 -4.71 -13.50
C ALA A 141 11.35 -4.74 -14.01
N SER A 142 10.97 -5.74 -14.82
CA SER A 142 9.58 -5.95 -15.29
C SER A 142 8.58 -6.09 -14.14
N VAL A 143 9.02 -6.55 -12.97
CA VAL A 143 8.19 -6.62 -11.75
C VAL A 143 7.65 -5.25 -11.32
N VAL A 144 8.39 -4.18 -11.61
CA VAL A 144 7.96 -2.81 -11.34
C VAL A 144 6.77 -2.50 -12.24
N LEU A 145 6.88 -2.73 -13.55
CA LEU A 145 5.78 -2.54 -14.51
C LEU A 145 4.57 -3.40 -14.15
N ALA A 146 4.76 -4.67 -13.77
CA ALA A 146 3.69 -5.53 -13.30
C ALA A 146 2.96 -4.95 -12.07
N THR A 147 3.69 -4.27 -11.17
CA THR A 147 3.09 -3.58 -10.02
C THR A 147 2.20 -2.42 -10.44
N PHE A 148 2.64 -1.61 -11.43
CA PHE A 148 1.81 -0.55 -12.02
C PHE A 148 0.56 -1.13 -12.69
N ASP A 149 0.74 -2.15 -13.53
CA ASP A 149 -0.34 -2.74 -14.33
C ASP A 149 -1.42 -3.37 -13.45
N ARG A 150 -1.03 -4.10 -12.40
CA ARG A 150 -1.99 -4.69 -11.45
C ARG A 150 -2.74 -3.64 -10.65
N PHE A 151 -2.07 -2.57 -10.24
CA PHE A 151 -2.72 -1.46 -9.55
C PHE A 151 -3.73 -0.75 -10.46
N LEU A 152 -3.36 -0.47 -11.71
CA LEU A 152 -4.26 0.13 -12.68
C LEU A 152 -5.47 -0.78 -12.93
N ARG A 153 -5.28 -2.09 -13.15
CA ARG A 153 -6.41 -3.03 -13.30
C ARG A 153 -7.35 -3.04 -12.10
N ALA A 154 -6.84 -2.80 -10.89
CA ALA A 154 -7.65 -2.78 -9.68
C ALA A 154 -8.42 -1.47 -9.47
N PHE A 155 -7.79 -0.32 -9.76
CA PHE A 155 -8.29 1.00 -9.34
C PHE A 155 -8.66 1.95 -10.48
N ASP A 156 -8.28 1.64 -11.71
CA ASP A 156 -8.55 2.46 -12.87
C ASP A 156 -9.82 2.01 -13.59
N SER A 157 -10.88 2.80 -13.47
CA SER A 157 -12.17 2.50 -14.12
C SER A 157 -12.08 2.43 -15.64
N THR A 158 -11.13 3.13 -16.29
CA THR A 158 -10.98 3.03 -17.75
C THR A 158 -10.31 1.72 -18.17
N ALA A 159 -9.66 1.03 -17.23
CA ALA A 159 -9.09 -0.31 -17.43
C ALA A 159 -10.01 -1.43 -16.90
N GLY A 160 -11.28 -1.10 -16.57
CA GLY A 160 -12.24 -2.03 -15.98
C GLY A 160 -12.07 -2.27 -14.48
N GLY A 161 -11.25 -1.45 -13.80
CA GLY A 161 -11.06 -1.51 -12.35
C GLY A 161 -12.25 -0.97 -11.57
N ASP A 162 -12.40 -1.48 -10.35
CA ASP A 162 -13.42 -1.07 -9.39
C ASP A 162 -12.74 -0.82 -8.04
N ALA A 163 -12.48 0.46 -7.78
CA ALA A 163 -11.77 0.88 -6.59
C ALA A 163 -12.51 0.50 -5.31
N LEU A 164 -13.83 0.68 -5.26
CA LEU A 164 -14.64 0.38 -4.08
C LEU A 164 -14.63 -1.12 -3.79
N ARG A 165 -14.88 -1.95 -4.81
CA ARG A 165 -14.83 -3.41 -4.66
C ARG A 165 -13.45 -3.91 -4.26
N THR A 166 -12.39 -3.27 -4.75
CA THR A 166 -11.02 -3.60 -4.38
C THR A 166 -10.76 -3.26 -2.90
N ILE A 167 -11.15 -2.06 -2.46
CA ILE A 167 -11.01 -1.65 -1.05
C ILE A 167 -11.84 -2.55 -0.13
N GLU A 168 -13.06 -2.89 -0.52
CA GLU A 168 -13.91 -3.85 0.20
C GLU A 168 -13.23 -5.22 0.31
N SER A 169 -12.60 -5.69 -0.76
CA SER A 169 -11.83 -6.94 -0.73
C SER A 169 -10.61 -6.86 0.18
N VAL A 170 -9.95 -5.70 0.27
CA VAL A 170 -8.88 -5.47 1.25
C VAL A 170 -9.44 -5.52 2.67
N ALA A 171 -10.52 -4.79 2.97
CA ALA A 171 -11.13 -4.74 4.30
C ALA A 171 -11.58 -6.14 4.75
N ARG A 172 -12.29 -6.86 3.88
CA ARG A 172 -12.70 -8.24 4.11
C ARG A 172 -11.51 -9.16 4.39
N ARG A 173 -10.44 -9.04 3.59
CA ARG A 173 -9.26 -9.89 3.81
C ARG A 173 -8.58 -9.58 5.14
N ILE A 174 -8.52 -8.31 5.54
CA ILE A 174 -8.01 -7.93 6.86
C ILE A 174 -8.85 -8.58 7.96
N THR A 175 -10.18 -8.54 7.86
CA THR A 175 -11.09 -9.21 8.79
C THR A 175 -10.86 -10.72 8.86
N GLU A 176 -10.79 -11.41 7.73
CA GLU A 176 -10.54 -12.86 7.68
C GLU A 176 -9.20 -13.22 8.34
N ASP A 177 -8.19 -12.38 8.17
CA ASP A 177 -6.86 -12.60 8.70
C ASP A 177 -6.74 -12.20 10.20
N ILE A 178 -7.65 -11.37 10.74
CA ILE A 178 -7.72 -11.04 12.18
C ILE A 178 -7.97 -12.29 13.02
N GLU A 179 -8.58 -13.35 12.51
CA GLU A 179 -8.73 -14.60 13.27
C GLU A 179 -7.47 -15.46 13.25
N ARG A 180 -6.69 -15.36 12.17
CA ARG A 180 -5.60 -16.30 11.86
C ARG A 180 -4.23 -15.79 12.29
N ILE A 181 -4.03 -14.48 12.26
CA ILE A 181 -2.71 -13.87 12.48
C ILE A 181 -2.56 -13.50 13.96
N ALA A 182 -1.64 -14.15 14.66
CA ALA A 182 -1.38 -13.90 16.08
C ALA A 182 -0.61 -12.59 16.38
N GLN A 183 0.01 -11.97 15.38
CA GLN A 183 0.90 -10.81 15.57
C GLN A 183 0.13 -9.54 15.96
N ASP A 184 0.49 -8.93 17.09
CA ASP A 184 -0.12 -7.68 17.58
C ASP A 184 0.07 -6.51 16.61
N ASP A 185 1.23 -6.42 15.94
CA ASP A 185 1.50 -5.38 14.94
C ASP A 185 0.53 -5.42 13.76
N TYR A 186 0.04 -6.63 13.41
CA TYR A 186 -0.99 -6.78 12.40
C TYR A 186 -2.32 -6.20 12.89
N LEU A 187 -2.71 -6.52 14.13
CA LEU A 187 -3.92 -5.98 14.73
C LEU A 187 -3.87 -4.46 14.85
N GLU A 188 -2.71 -3.88 15.18
CA GLU A 188 -2.54 -2.43 15.24
C GLU A 188 -2.70 -1.76 13.86
N CYS A 189 -2.16 -2.38 12.80
CA CYS A 189 -2.43 -1.94 11.43
C CYS A 189 -3.92 -2.05 11.07
N ALA A 190 -4.55 -3.16 11.44
CA ALA A 190 -5.95 -3.42 11.16
C ALA A 190 -6.84 -2.38 11.86
N VAL A 191 -6.58 -2.05 13.12
CA VAL A 191 -7.28 -0.97 13.83
C VAL A 191 -7.12 0.37 13.12
N ALA A 192 -5.88 0.77 12.83
CA ALA A 192 -5.61 2.05 12.19
C ALA A 192 -6.29 2.20 10.82
N LEU A 193 -6.37 1.11 10.05
CA LEU A 193 -7.00 1.10 8.73
C LEU A 193 -8.52 0.98 8.80
N LEU A 194 -9.06 0.04 9.57
CA LEU A 194 -10.49 -0.26 9.60
C LEU A 194 -11.26 0.78 10.40
N VAL A 195 -10.75 1.13 11.58
CA VAL A 195 -11.46 1.94 12.59
C VAL A 195 -10.88 3.34 12.72
N GLY A 196 -9.58 3.50 12.43
CA GLY A 196 -8.85 4.74 12.65
C GLY A 196 -8.16 4.78 14.01
N GLU A 197 -7.09 5.57 14.08
CA GLU A 197 -6.41 5.84 15.34
C GLU A 197 -7.21 6.84 16.18
N LYS A 198 -7.19 6.67 17.51
CA LYS A 198 -7.69 7.70 18.42
C LYS A 198 -6.80 8.92 18.23
N LYS A 199 -7.37 10.04 17.78
CA LYS A 199 -6.66 11.32 17.80
C LYS A 199 -6.38 11.65 19.26
N THR A 200 -5.13 11.44 19.67
CA THR A 200 -4.57 11.97 20.93
C THR A 200 -4.47 13.48 20.85
#